data_AF-A0A359KN80-F1
#
_entry.id   AF-A0A359KN80-F1
#
_cell.length_a   1.000
_cell.length_b   1.000
_cell.length_c   1.000
_cell.angle_alpha   90.00
_cell.angle_beta   90.00
_cell.angle_gamma   90.00
#
_symmetry.space_group_name_H-M   'P 1'
#
loop_
_entity.id
_entity.type
_entity.pdbx_description
1 polymer ?
#
loop_
_entity_poly.entity_id
_entity_poly.type
_entity_poly.pdbx_seq_one_letter_code
_entity_poly.pdbx_strand_id
1 'polypeptide(L)' 'MDLHLIPGAIADDAERGIIDELLGSPETHWGGADERSPYEGHVGHGGHELRDQRHLLLPALQALQLRVGYISPGGLNYAC' A
#
# COMPACT_ATOMS: atom_id res chain seq x y z
N MET A 1 -16.38 1.97 3.79
CA MET A 1 -15.78 0.70 4.23
C MET A 1 -14.85 1.05 5.37
N ASP A 2 -14.97 0.35 6.50
CA ASP A 2 -14.10 0.56 7.65
C ASP A 2 -13.03 -0.54 7.63
N LEU A 3 -11.76 -0.15 7.52
CA LEU A 3 -10.62 -1.06 7.49
C LEU A 3 -9.80 -0.84 8.77
N HIS A 4 -9.58 -1.92 9.51
CA HIS A 4 -8.76 -1.87 10.71
C HIS A 4 -7.36 -2.38 10.39
N LEU A 5 -6.40 -1.46 10.38
CA LEU A 5 -4.99 -1.78 10.21
C LEU A 5 -4.44 -2.41 11.49
N ILE A 6 -3.59 -3.42 11.36
CA ILE A 6 -3.02 -4.14 12.50
C ILE A 6 -1.66 -3.53 12.84
N PRO A 7 -1.48 -2.87 14.00
CA PRO A 7 -0.21 -2.27 14.35
C PRO A 7 0.94 -3.28 14.35
N GLY A 8 2.06 -2.93 13.72
CA GLY A 8 3.26 -3.77 13.67
C GLY A 8 3.21 -4.93 12.68
N ALA A 9 2.11 -5.14 11.97
CA ALA A 9 2.09 -6.07 10.84
C ALA A 9 2.79 -5.44 9.62
N ILE A 10 3.74 -6.17 9.05
CA ILE A 10 4.59 -5.72 7.94
C ILE A 10 4.39 -6.69 6.77
N ALA A 11 4.14 -6.15 5.58
CA ALA A 11 4.11 -6.94 4.35
C ALA A 11 5.49 -7.47 4.02
N ASP A 12 5.57 -8.75 3.63
CA ASP A 12 6.79 -9.33 3.09
C ASP A 12 7.06 -8.86 1.64
N ASP A 13 8.26 -9.16 1.12
CA ASP A 13 8.67 -8.70 -0.21
C ASP A 13 7.77 -9.24 -1.34
N ALA A 14 7.18 -10.42 -1.16
CA ALA A 14 6.28 -11.00 -2.15
C ALA A 14 4.95 -10.23 -2.16
N GLU A 15 4.40 -9.94 -0.99
CA GLU A 15 3.18 -9.13 -0.83
C GLU A 15 3.37 -7.72 -1.37
N ARG A 16 4.49 -7.07 -1.05
CA ARG A 16 4.85 -5.74 -1.59
C ARG A 16 4.92 -5.77 -3.11
N GLY A 17 5.64 -6.74 -3.67
CA GLY A 17 5.78 -6.88 -5.12
C GLY A 17 4.45 -7.09 -5.85
N ILE A 18 3.49 -7.80 -5.25
CA ILE A 18 2.14 -7.99 -5.82
C ILE A 18 1.38 -6.67 -5.90
N ILE A 19 1.47 -5.87 -4.84
CA ILE A 19 0.76 -4.59 -4.74
C ILE A 19 1.40 -3.55 -5.66
N ASP A 20 2.73 -3.46 -5.66
CA ASP A 20 3.52 -2.55 -6.50
C ASP A 20 3.33 -2.82 -7.99
N GLU A 21 3.14 -4.09 -8.39
CA GLU A 21 2.83 -4.45 -9.78
C GLU A 21 1.53 -3.80 -10.27
N LEU A 22 0.57 -3.55 -9.38
CA LEU A 22 -0.73 -2.97 -9.69
C LEU A 22 -0.78 -1.45 -9.48
N LEU A 23 -0.23 -0.97 -8.36
CA LEU A 23 -0.34 0.44 -7.94
C LEU A 23 0.88 1.28 -8.34
N GLY A 24 1.99 0.63 -8.71
CA GLY A 24 3.31 1.25 -8.79
C GLY A 24 4.00 1.27 -7.43
N SER A 25 5.33 1.35 -7.43
CA SER A 25 6.09 1.46 -6.18
C SER A 25 5.82 2.80 -5.49
N PRO A 26 5.79 2.81 -4.14
CA PRO A 26 5.52 4.02 -3.39
C PRO A 26 6.64 5.06 -3.56
N GLU A 27 6.25 6.32 -3.71
CA GLU A 27 7.19 7.44 -3.89
C GLU A 27 7.63 8.09 -2.57
N THR A 28 6.95 7.75 -1.47
CA THR A 28 7.09 8.43 -0.18
C THR A 28 7.15 7.41 0.94
N HIS A 29 7.94 7.67 1.99
CA HIS A 29 8.00 6.82 3.16
C HIS A 29 6.65 6.71 3.88
N TRP A 30 5.79 7.74 3.83
CA TRP A 30 4.40 7.62 4.33
C TRP A 30 3.56 6.60 3.56
N GLY A 31 3.85 6.42 2.26
CA GLY A 31 3.22 5.42 1.40
C GLY A 31 3.93 4.06 1.39
N GLY A 32 4.95 3.86 2.23
CA GLY A 32 5.66 2.58 2.33
C GLY A 32 6.93 2.47 1.49
N ALA A 33 7.47 3.58 0.98
CA ALA A 33 8.81 3.59 0.37
C ALA A 33 9.89 3.43 1.45
N ASP A 34 10.99 2.76 1.11
CA ASP A 34 12.12 2.59 2.03
C ASP A 34 12.87 3.90 2.28
N GLU A 35 12.94 4.77 1.27
CA GLU A 35 13.62 6.06 1.37
C GLU A 35 12.65 7.23 1.54
N ARG A 36 13.07 8.21 2.34
CA ARG A 36 12.31 9.43 2.57
C ARG A 36 12.51 10.40 1.40
N SER A 37 11.42 10.87 0.80
CA SER A 37 11.45 11.90 -0.24
C SER A 37 11.83 13.27 0.35
N PRO A 38 12.57 14.12 -0.39
CA PRO A 38 13.04 15.42 0.10
C PRO A 38 11.91 16.40 0.47
N TYR A 39 10.71 16.18 -0.04
CA TYR A 39 9.54 17.01 0.25
C TYR A 39 8.74 16.53 1.47
N GLU A 40 8.96 15.29 1.92
CA GLU A 40 8.23 14.72 3.06
C GLU A 40 8.54 15.48 4.35
N GLY A 41 7.47 15.76 5.11
CA GLY A 41 7.52 16.50 6.39
C GLY A 41 7.64 18.01 6.26
N HIS A 42 7.73 18.54 5.03
CA HIS A 42 7.62 19.96 4.77
C HIS A 42 6.24 20.32 4.22
N VAL A 43 5.71 19.51 3.30
CA VAL A 43 4.38 19.69 2.69
C VAL A 43 3.74 18.33 2.44
N GLY A 44 2.42 18.22 2.60
CA GLY A 44 1.66 17.05 2.15
C GLY A 44 1.39 17.13 0.65
N HIS A 45 1.87 16.15 -0.12
CA HIS A 45 1.70 16.05 -1.57
C HIS A 45 1.12 14.67 -1.94
N GLY A 46 0.56 14.49 -3.14
CA GLY A 46 0.11 13.16 -3.61
C GLY A 46 -1.32 12.75 -3.21
N GLY A 47 -1.96 13.51 -2.31
CA GLY A 47 -3.25 13.11 -1.73
C GLY A 47 -4.42 13.10 -2.72
N HIS A 48 -4.35 13.87 -3.81
CA HIS A 48 -5.38 13.81 -4.86
C HIS A 48 -5.21 12.58 -5.73
N GLU A 49 -3.98 12.31 -6.19
CA GLU A 49 -3.68 11.11 -6.99
C GLU A 49 -4.06 9.84 -6.21
N LEU A 50 -3.75 9.76 -4.92
CA LEU A 50 -4.13 8.61 -4.07
C LEU A 50 -5.65 8.42 -3.96
N ARG A 51 -6.43 9.51 -3.90
CA ARG A 51 -7.89 9.41 -3.87
C ARG A 51 -8.44 8.86 -5.18
N ASP A 52 -7.85 9.24 -6.29
CA ASP A 52 -8.24 8.78 -7.61
C ASP A 52 -7.94 7.29 -7.78
N GLN A 53 -6.89 6.78 -7.12
CA GLN A 53 -6.53 5.36 -7.11
C GLN A 53 -7.36 4.48 -6.15
N ARG A 54 -8.22 5.04 -5.30
CA ARG A 54 -8.99 4.29 -4.28
C ARG A 54 -9.79 3.11 -4.85
N HIS A 55 -10.26 3.23 -6.09
CA HIS A 55 -11.00 2.17 -6.77
C HIS A 55 -10.15 0.90 -7.01
N LEU A 56 -8.81 1.01 -6.97
CA LEU A 56 -7.87 -0.09 -7.14
C LEU A 56 -7.64 -0.90 -5.86
N LEU A 57 -8.13 -0.45 -4.70
CA LEU A 57 -7.92 -1.14 -3.43
C LEU A 57 -8.50 -2.56 -3.43
N LEU A 58 -9.72 -2.72 -3.94
CA LEU A 58 -10.34 -4.05 -4.02
C LEU A 58 -9.58 -4.97 -5.00
N PRO A 59 -9.21 -4.53 -6.22
CA PRO A 59 -8.29 -5.26 -7.09
C PRO A 59 -6.96 -5.66 -6.44
N ALA A 60 -6.32 -4.77 -5.67
CA ALA A 60 -5.07 -5.07 -4.98
C ALA A 60 -5.23 -6.21 -3.96
N LEU A 61 -6.28 -6.14 -3.14
CA LEU A 61 -6.57 -7.18 -2.15
C LEU A 61 -6.95 -8.52 -2.80
N GLN A 62 -7.63 -8.50 -3.94
CA GLN A 62 -7.93 -9.70 -4.72
C GLN A 62 -6.65 -10.31 -5.31
N ALA A 63 -5.72 -9.50 -5.82
CA ALA A 63 -4.44 -9.96 -6.33
C ALA A 63 -3.61 -10.64 -5.24
N LEU A 64 -3.56 -10.06 -4.04
CA LEU A 64 -2.96 -10.69 -2.85
C LEU A 64 -3.62 -12.03 -2.55
N GLN A 65 -4.95 -12.07 -2.46
CA GLN A 65 -5.66 -13.31 -2.14
C GLN A 65 -5.45 -14.40 -3.20
N LEU A 66 -5.37 -14.04 -4.47
CA LEU A 66 -5.14 -15.00 -5.56
C LEU A 66 -3.72 -15.59 -5.55
N ARG A 67 -2.71 -14.81 -5.15
CA ARG A 67 -1.29 -15.22 -5.19
C ARG A 67 -0.80 -15.82 -3.87
N VAL A 68 -1.30 -15.34 -2.73
CA VAL A 68 -0.91 -15.77 -1.38
C VAL A 68 -1.92 -16.77 -0.78
N GLY A 69 -3.18 -16.73 -1.23
CA GLY A 69 -4.28 -17.58 -0.74
C GLY A 69 -5.10 -16.97 0.40
N TYR A 70 -4.63 -15.89 1.01
CA TYR A 70 -5.33 -15.10 2.02
C TYR A 70 -4.85 -13.64 1.98
N ILE A 71 -5.61 -12.73 2.62
CA ILE A 71 -5.19 -11.35 2.82
C ILE A 71 -4.51 -11.29 4.19
N SER A 72 -3.18 -11.11 4.20
CA SER A 72 -2.45 -10.99 5.45
C SER A 72 -2.64 -9.60 6.06
N PRO A 73 -2.45 -9.45 7.39
CA PRO A 73 -2.41 -8.14 8.02
C PRO A 73 -1.33 -7.21 7.46
N GLY A 74 -0.17 -7.77 7.07
CA GLY A 74 0.93 -7.01 6.47
C GLY A 74 0.54 -6.46 5.11
N GLY A 75 0.04 -7.33 4.22
CA GLY A 75 -0.45 -6.95 2.90
C GLY A 75 -1.62 -5.96 2.95
N LEU A 76 -2.55 -6.11 3.91
CA LEU A 76 -3.62 -5.14 4.14
C LEU A 76 -3.06 -3.76 4.50
N ASN A 77 -2.10 -3.71 5.43
CA ASN A 77 -1.46 -2.46 5.86
C ASN A 77 -0.67 -1.80 4.73
N TYR A 78 -0.03 -2.57 3.85
CA TYR A 78 0.75 -2.02 2.75
C TYR A 78 -0.11 -1.48 1.60
N ALA A 79 -1.28 -2.07 1.37
CA ALA A 79 -2.21 -1.62 0.32
C ALA A 79 -3.00 -0.33 0.69
N CYS A 80 -2.94 0.11 1.95
CA CYS A 80 -3.74 1.23 2.48
C CYS A 80 -2.86 2.40 2.94
#